data_AF-Q09F16-F1
#
_entry.id   AF-Q09F16-F1
#
_cell.length_a   1.000
_cell.length_b   1.000
_cell.length_c   1.000
_cell.angle_alpha   90.00
_cell.angle_beta   90.00
_cell.angle_gamma   90.00
#
_symmetry.space_group_name_H-M   'P 1'
#
loop_
_entity.id
_entity.type
_entity.pdbx_description
1 polymer ?
#
loop_
_entity_poly.entity_id
_entity_poly.type
_entity_poly.pdbx_seq_one_letter_code
_entity_poly.pdbx_strand_id
1 'polypeptide(L)'
;MNNNININIRYKMNFSPKLLNSKVSLSKFKINKIYCRNFIFTLLIFDLFNNNFNNKFKPINYNIHIIKKRKHIGSILRAPYKSKIAQFSIGLYRYYLVLSFKIKTEFKPKINNLLEFKLLIIKLLNSYNYFESTLVTQISRSIKIPILLNII
;
A
#
# COMPACT_ATOMS: atom_id res chain seq x y z
N MET A 1 -27.87 6.39 8.75
CA MET A 1 -26.84 7.33 8.27
C MET A 1 -25.74 6.53 7.56
N ASN A 2 -25.46 6.77 6.28
CA ASN A 2 -24.41 6.06 5.55
C ASN A 2 -23.19 6.96 5.36
N ASN A 3 -22.29 6.95 6.34
CA ASN A 3 -20.98 7.54 6.16
C ASN A 3 -20.01 6.50 5.61
N ASN A 4 -18.96 6.99 4.97
CA ASN A 4 -17.85 6.15 4.52
C ASN A 4 -16.54 6.67 5.09
N ILE A 5 -15.77 5.76 5.70
CA ILE A 5 -14.36 5.99 6.00
C ILE A 5 -13.58 5.58 4.75
N ASN A 6 -12.81 6.50 4.18
CA ASN A 6 -11.98 6.18 3.01
C ASN A 6 -10.56 5.88 3.48
N ILE A 7 -10.04 4.72 3.07
CA ILE A 7 -8.67 4.29 3.38
C ILE A 7 -7.92 4.09 2.08
N ASN A 8 -6.72 4.68 2.00
CA ASN A 8 -5.80 4.51 0.89
C ASN A 8 -4.39 4.26 1.42
N ILE A 9 -3.76 3.18 0.98
CA ILE A 9 -2.45 2.73 1.42
C ILE A 9 -1.58 2.49 0.19
N ARG A 10 -0.37 3.04 0.21
CA ARG A 10 0.60 2.86 -0.86
C ARG A 10 1.79 2.07 -0.34
N TYR A 11 2.11 0.99 -1.03
CA TYR A 11 3.26 0.12 -0.76
C TYR A 11 4.36 0.30 -1.80
N LYS A 12 5.61 0.00 -1.42
CA LYS A 12 6.75 -0.19 -2.32
C LYS A 12 7.14 -1.66 -2.38
N MET A 13 7.57 -2.10 -3.56
CA MET A 13 8.17 -3.39 -3.83
C MET A 13 9.31 -3.21 -4.83
N ASN A 14 10.43 -3.91 -4.63
CA ASN A 14 11.57 -3.84 -5.56
C ASN A 14 11.44 -4.87 -6.70
N PHE A 15 10.95 -6.07 -6.38
CA PHE A 15 10.76 -7.14 -7.36
C PHE A 15 9.38 -7.06 -8.03
N SER A 16 9.26 -7.70 -9.19
CA SER A 16 7.98 -7.74 -9.91
C SER A 16 6.93 -8.52 -9.12
N PRO A 17 5.67 -8.06 -9.07
CA PRO A 17 4.56 -8.87 -8.59
C PRO A 17 4.35 -10.06 -9.55
N LYS A 18 3.95 -11.21 -9.00
CA LYS A 18 3.58 -12.38 -9.79
C LYS A 18 2.06 -12.48 -9.82
N LEU A 19 1.46 -12.46 -11.01
CA LEU A 19 0.03 -12.71 -11.19
C LEU A 19 -0.26 -14.19 -10.92
N LEU A 20 -1.41 -14.46 -10.29
CA LEU A 20 -1.86 -15.80 -9.90
C LEU A 20 -2.54 -16.57 -11.04
N ASN A 21 -2.47 -16.11 -12.30
CA ASN A 21 -3.16 -16.78 -13.40
C ASN A 21 -2.70 -18.25 -13.51
N SER A 22 -3.62 -19.14 -13.14
CA SER A 22 -3.43 -20.59 -13.08
C SER A 22 -3.28 -21.24 -14.46
N LYS A 23 -3.73 -20.57 -15.52
CA LYS A 23 -3.74 -21.11 -16.89
C LYS A 23 -2.42 -20.96 -17.65
N VAL A 24 -1.48 -20.15 -17.17
CA VAL A 24 -0.22 -19.89 -17.88
C VAL A 24 0.94 -20.49 -17.09
N SER A 25 1.38 -21.67 -17.52
CA SER A 25 2.63 -22.24 -17.04
C SER A 25 3.76 -21.23 -17.25
N LEU A 26 4.55 -20.98 -16.20
CA LEU A 26 5.67 -20.07 -16.32
C LEU A 26 6.66 -20.65 -17.33
N SER A 27 7.03 -19.87 -18.35
CA SER A 27 8.11 -20.26 -19.27
C SER A 27 9.38 -20.63 -18.49
N LYS A 28 10.08 -21.71 -18.86
CA LYS A 28 11.31 -22.20 -18.18
C LYS A 28 12.32 -21.08 -17.88
N PHE A 29 12.50 -20.14 -18.81
CA PHE A 29 13.40 -18.98 -18.65
C PHE A 29 13.03 -17.98 -17.54
N LYS A 30 11.76 -17.95 -17.10
CA LYS A 30 11.26 -17.01 -16.06
C LYS A 30 11.13 -17.64 -14.68
N ILE A 31 11.42 -18.95 -14.54
CA ILE A 31 11.26 -19.70 -13.28
C ILE A 31 12.20 -19.18 -12.20
N ASN A 32 13.47 -18.94 -12.56
CA ASN A 32 14.50 -18.49 -11.62
C ASN A 32 14.41 -17.00 -11.25
N LYS A 33 13.37 -16.30 -11.73
CA LYS A 33 13.19 -14.88 -11.42
C LYS A 33 12.61 -14.72 -10.00
N ILE A 34 13.13 -13.74 -9.27
CA ILE A 34 12.61 -13.35 -7.95
C ILE A 34 11.36 -12.49 -8.13
N TYR A 35 10.29 -12.82 -7.39
CA TYR A 35 9.02 -12.11 -7.42
C TYR A 35 8.54 -11.74 -6.01
N CYS A 36 7.86 -10.60 -5.88
CA CYS A 36 7.03 -10.32 -4.73
C CYS A 36 5.69 -11.06 -4.91
N ARG A 37 5.62 -12.34 -4.53
CA ARG A 37 4.44 -13.20 -4.77
C ARG A 37 3.27 -12.87 -3.84
N ASN A 38 3.54 -12.69 -2.55
CA ASN A 38 2.49 -12.74 -1.53
C ASN A 38 1.79 -11.40 -1.27
N PHE A 39 1.88 -10.42 -2.17
CA PHE A 39 1.24 -9.10 -1.96
C PHE A 39 -0.30 -9.17 -1.79
N ILE A 40 -0.90 -10.29 -2.19
CA ILE A 40 -2.34 -10.52 -2.11
C ILE A 40 -2.87 -10.66 -0.69
N PHE A 41 -2.00 -10.77 0.33
CA PHE A 41 -2.41 -10.73 1.74
C PHE A 41 -3.29 -9.50 2.04
N THR A 42 -3.07 -8.41 1.30
CA THR A 42 -3.84 -7.17 1.37
C THR A 42 -5.33 -7.35 1.03
N LEU A 43 -5.67 -8.31 0.18
CA LEU A 43 -7.06 -8.68 -0.13
C LEU A 43 -7.57 -9.76 0.82
N LEU A 44 -6.76 -10.79 1.08
CA LEU A 44 -7.15 -11.95 1.88
C LEU A 44 -7.66 -11.58 3.28
N ILE A 45 -7.14 -10.50 3.86
CA ILE A 45 -7.60 -10.01 5.16
C ILE A 45 -9.10 -9.65 5.13
N PHE A 46 -9.63 -9.12 4.04
CA PHE A 46 -11.06 -8.82 3.98
C PHE A 46 -11.92 -10.07 3.91
N ASP A 47 -11.46 -11.12 3.22
CA ASP A 47 -12.18 -12.38 3.10
C ASP A 47 -12.12 -13.18 4.41
N LEU A 48 -10.96 -13.24 5.05
CA LEU A 48 -10.75 -13.95 6.32
C LEU A 48 -11.58 -13.36 7.46
N PHE A 49 -11.68 -12.03 7.53
CA PHE A 49 -12.44 -11.34 8.57
C PHE A 49 -13.89 -11.04 8.18
N ASN A 50 -14.37 -11.53 7.02
CA ASN A 50 -15.70 -11.18 6.50
C ASN A 50 -16.83 -11.49 7.49
N ASN A 51 -16.72 -12.62 8.19
CA ASN A 51 -17.70 -13.05 9.19
C ASN A 51 -17.67 -12.21 10.48
N ASN A 52 -16.53 -11.56 10.77
CA ASN A 52 -16.35 -10.74 11.97
C ASN A 52 -16.77 -9.28 11.76
N PHE A 53 -16.99 -8.84 10.51
CA PHE A 53 -17.42 -7.48 10.24
C PHE A 53 -18.90 -7.29 10.58
N ASN A 54 -19.16 -6.37 11.50
CA ASN A 54 -20.53 -5.91 11.77
C ASN A 54 -21.10 -5.22 10.52
N ASN A 55 -22.38 -5.43 10.20
CA ASN A 55 -23.08 -4.74 9.11
C ASN A 55 -23.01 -3.20 9.22
N LYS A 56 -22.86 -2.68 10.45
CA LYS A 56 -22.68 -1.25 10.73
C LYS A 56 -21.25 -0.74 10.54
N PHE A 57 -20.27 -1.63 10.41
CA PHE A 57 -18.85 -1.32 10.22
C PHE A 57 -18.22 -2.38 9.28
N LYS A 58 -18.51 -2.26 7.98
CA LYS A 58 -18.14 -3.26 6.98
C LYS A 58 -17.28 -2.64 5.86
N PRO A 59 -16.16 -3.26 5.49
CA PRO A 59 -15.37 -2.83 4.34
C PRO A 59 -16.13 -3.10 3.03
N ILE A 60 -16.00 -2.17 2.07
CA ILE A 60 -16.65 -2.19 0.77
C ILE A 60 -15.67 -1.65 -0.28
N ASN A 61 -15.77 -2.14 -1.51
CA ASN A 61 -15.03 -1.63 -2.69
C ASN A 61 -13.51 -1.56 -2.47
N TYR A 62 -12.91 -2.68 -2.08
CA TYR A 62 -11.45 -2.79 -2.03
C TYR A 62 -10.89 -3.00 -3.44
N ASN A 63 -10.00 -2.10 -3.86
CA ASN A 63 -9.38 -2.12 -5.17
C ASN A 63 -7.86 -2.05 -5.03
N ILE A 64 -7.15 -2.74 -5.91
CA ILE A 64 -5.70 -2.72 -6.01
C ILE A 64 -5.29 -2.13 -7.35
N HIS A 65 -4.33 -1.22 -7.33
CA HIS A 65 -3.69 -0.68 -8.52
C HIS A 65 -2.16 -0.81 -8.42
N ILE A 66 -1.50 -1.19 -9.52
CA ILE A 66 -0.05 -1.41 -9.56
C ILE A 66 0.59 -0.40 -10.52
N ILE A 67 1.60 0.34 -10.03
CA ILE A 67 2.33 1.35 -10.79
C ILE A 67 3.81 0.98 -10.81
N LYS A 68 4.47 1.05 -11.98
CA LYS A 68 5.93 0.91 -12.09
C LYS A 68 6.56 2.29 -12.26
N LYS A 69 7.64 2.57 -11.52
CA LYS A 69 8.42 3.81 -11.66
C LYS A 69 9.91 3.51 -11.72
N ARG A 70 10.64 4.23 -12.58
CA ARG A 70 12.10 4.26 -12.61
C ARG A 70 12.57 5.60 -12.04
N LYS A 71 13.49 5.57 -11.07
CA LYS A 71 14.28 6.75 -10.67
C LYS A 71 15.62 6.69 -11.40
N HIS A 72 15.94 7.73 -12.16
CA HIS A 72 17.27 7.89 -12.75
C HIS A 72 18.24 8.36 -11.67
N ILE A 73 19.37 7.66 -11.50
CA ILE A 73 20.41 8.06 -10.55
C ILE A 73 21.47 8.89 -11.27
N GLY A 74 21.93 8.43 -12.44
CA GLY A 74 22.95 9.12 -13.23
C GLY A 74 23.71 8.17 -14.13
N SER A 75 24.51 8.73 -15.03
CA SER A 75 25.61 8.02 -15.69
C SER A 75 26.92 8.37 -14.97
N ILE A 76 27.66 7.35 -14.54
CA ILE A 76 28.89 7.51 -13.77
C ILE A 76 30.07 7.04 -14.61
N LEU A 77 31.16 7.79 -14.61
CA LEU A 77 32.40 7.39 -15.26
C LEU A 77 32.94 6.13 -14.57
N ARG A 78 33.20 5.10 -15.38
CA ARG A 78 33.79 3.84 -14.91
C ARG A 78 35.30 3.95 -14.74
N ALA A 79 35.94 4.75 -15.59
CA ALA A 79 37.39 4.87 -15.64
C ALA A 79 37.90 5.90 -14.60
N PRO A 80 39.08 5.68 -14.02
CA PRO A 80 39.65 6.61 -13.04
C PRO A 80 39.97 7.99 -13.62
N TYR A 81 40.38 8.10 -14.89
CA TYR A 81 40.56 9.37 -15.63
C TYR A 81 40.65 9.15 -17.16
N LYS A 82 40.68 10.24 -17.95
CA LYS A 82 40.92 10.31 -19.41
C LYS A 82 39.95 9.56 -20.35
N SER A 83 38.84 8.97 -19.85
CA SER A 83 37.83 8.34 -20.71
C SER A 83 36.42 8.85 -20.41
N LYS A 84 35.91 9.76 -21.25
CA LYS A 84 34.52 10.26 -21.18
C LYS A 84 33.49 9.25 -21.69
N ILE A 85 33.92 8.33 -22.56
CA ILE A 85 33.06 7.33 -23.23
C ILE A 85 32.66 6.23 -22.26
N ALA A 86 33.56 5.84 -21.35
CA ALA A 86 33.30 4.76 -20.39
C ALA A 86 32.38 5.23 -19.26
N GLN A 87 31.07 5.26 -19.51
CA GLN A 87 30.04 5.55 -18.51
C GLN A 87 29.10 4.38 -18.32
N PHE A 88 28.75 4.06 -17.07
CA PHE A 88 27.67 3.12 -16.78
C PHE A 88 26.47 3.87 -16.20
N SER A 89 25.27 3.54 -16.68
CA SER A 89 24.03 4.16 -16.21
C SER A 89 23.44 3.39 -15.04
N ILE A 90 23.09 4.09 -13.96
CA ILE A 90 22.40 3.49 -12.82
C ILE A 90 20.96 3.99 -12.78
N GLY A 91 20.03 3.05 -12.66
CA GLY A 91 18.61 3.33 -12.45
C GLY A 91 18.04 2.43 -11.37
N LEU A 92 17.06 2.95 -10.63
CA LEU A 92 16.36 2.20 -9.59
C LEU A 92 14.91 2.01 -9.99
N TYR A 93 14.50 0.76 -10.16
CA TYR A 93 13.12 0.40 -10.46
C TYR A 93 12.37 0.07 -9.16
N ARG A 94 11.14 0.59 -9.05
CA ARG A 94 10.20 0.22 -8.00
C ARG A 94 8.83 -0.04 -8.59
N TYR A 95 8.14 -1.00 -7.99
CA TYR A 95 6.71 -1.20 -8.14
C TYR A 95 6.01 -0.62 -6.92
N TYR A 96 4.88 0.04 -7.15
CA TYR A 96 4.02 0.56 -6.12
C TYR A 96 2.67 -0.13 -6.20
N LEU A 97 2.19 -0.62 -5.07
CA LEU A 97 0.83 -1.12 -4.93
C LEU A 97 0.01 -0.07 -4.19
N VAL A 98 -1.14 0.29 -4.73
CA VAL A 98 -2.10 1.20 -4.10
C VAL A 98 -3.34 0.39 -3.76
N LEU A 99 -3.60 0.23 -2.46
CA LEU A 99 -4.82 -0.38 -1.93
C LEU A 99 -5.76 0.74 -1.51
N SER A 100 -6.94 0.79 -2.12
CA SER A 100 -8.00 1.73 -1.75
C SER A 100 -9.25 0.98 -1.39
N PHE A 101 -9.84 1.28 -0.24
CA PHE A 101 -11.12 0.69 0.18
C PHE A 101 -11.92 1.67 1.03
N LYS A 102 -13.21 1.40 1.17
CA LYS A 102 -14.10 2.17 2.05
C LYS A 102 -14.59 1.28 3.18
N ILE A 103 -14.85 1.86 4.35
CA ILE A 103 -15.61 1.20 5.40
C ILE A 103 -16.91 1.96 5.57
N LYS A 104 -18.03 1.29 5.33
CA LYS A 104 -19.34 1.85 5.63
C LYS A 104 -19.50 1.89 7.13
N THR A 105 -19.86 3.06 7.64
CA THR A 105 -20.09 3.28 9.07
C THR A 105 -21.38 4.03 9.29
N GLU A 106 -22.16 3.61 10.29
CA GLU A 106 -23.27 4.40 10.81
C GLU A 106 -22.78 5.45 11.83
N PHE A 107 -21.57 5.27 12.37
CA PHE A 107 -21.02 6.10 13.42
C PHE A 107 -20.43 7.40 12.90
N LYS A 108 -20.70 8.49 13.62
CA LYS A 108 -20.03 9.80 13.53
C LYS A 108 -19.39 10.10 14.88
N PRO A 109 -18.10 9.80 15.08
CA PRO A 109 -17.44 10.13 16.34
C PRO A 109 -17.49 11.65 16.56
N LYS A 110 -17.91 12.04 17.76
CA LYS A 110 -17.82 13.42 18.24
C LYS A 110 -16.43 13.62 18.83
N ILE A 111 -15.75 14.69 18.42
CA ILE A 111 -14.46 15.08 18.97
C ILE A 111 -14.68 16.39 19.70
N ASN A 112 -14.51 16.36 21.01
CA ASN A 112 -14.61 17.52 21.88
C ASN A 112 -13.21 17.97 22.32
N ASN A 113 -12.24 17.05 22.40
CA ASN A 113 -10.91 17.30 22.96
C ASN A 113 -9.77 16.85 22.02
N LEU A 114 -8.60 17.50 22.16
CA LEU A 114 -7.38 17.13 21.42
C LEU A 114 -6.87 15.73 21.75
N LEU A 115 -7.08 15.26 22.99
CA LEU A 115 -6.73 13.90 23.41
C LEU A 115 -7.53 12.84 22.63
N GLU A 116 -8.82 13.07 22.39
CA GLU A 116 -9.68 12.16 21.63
C GLU A 116 -9.21 12.05 20.18
N PHE A 117 -8.81 13.17 19.58
CA PHE A 117 -8.20 13.18 18.25
C PHE A 117 -6.90 12.35 18.20
N LYS A 118 -6.02 12.49 19.19
CA LYS A 118 -4.76 11.72 19.29
C LYS A 118 -5.03 10.22 19.47
N LEU A 119 -6.02 9.85 20.28
CA LEU A 119 -6.41 8.46 20.48
C LEU A 119 -6.98 7.83 19.21
N LEU A 120 -7.81 8.57 18.47
CA LEU A 120 -8.52 8.05 17.30
C LEU A 120 -7.65 7.99 16.05
N ILE A 121 -6.90 9.06 15.74
CA ILE A 121 -6.14 9.16 14.47
C ILE A 121 -4.68 8.75 14.66
N ILE A 122 -3.98 9.33 15.63
CA ILE A 122 -2.51 9.17 15.74
C ILE A 122 -2.13 7.75 16.15
N LYS A 123 -2.79 7.19 17.19
CA LYS A 123 -2.51 5.82 17.61
C LYS A 123 -2.82 4.81 16.50
N LEU A 124 -3.95 4.99 15.80
CA LEU A 124 -4.39 4.10 14.73
C LEU A 124 -3.44 4.16 13.52
N LEU A 125 -3.01 5.36 13.11
CA LEU A 125 -2.05 5.50 12.01
C LEU A 125 -0.69 4.93 12.38
N ASN A 126 -0.21 5.10 13.61
CA ASN A 126 1.11 4.59 14.01
C ASN A 126 1.15 3.06 14.06
N SER A 127 0.10 2.42 14.56
CA SER A 127 0.01 0.96 14.62
C SER A 127 -0.26 0.31 13.27
N TYR A 128 -0.67 1.05 12.24
CA TYR A 128 -1.03 0.48 10.93
C TYR A 128 0.15 -0.15 10.16
N ASN A 129 1.38 -0.05 10.67
CA ASN A 129 2.56 -0.75 10.15
C ASN A 129 2.45 -2.28 10.23
N TYR A 130 1.58 -2.83 11.10
CA TYR A 130 1.34 -4.28 11.15
C TYR A 130 0.80 -4.84 9.84
N PHE A 131 0.15 -4.02 9.01
CA PHE A 131 -0.41 -4.43 7.72
C PHE A 131 0.63 -4.33 6.60
N GLU A 132 1.78 -4.99 6.82
CA GLU A 132 2.95 -5.02 5.93
C GLU A 132 3.57 -6.42 5.87
N SER A 133 4.46 -6.63 4.89
CA SER A 133 5.32 -7.81 4.83
C SER A 133 6.75 -7.41 4.46
N THR A 134 7.69 -8.35 4.56
CA THR A 134 9.13 -8.10 4.34
C THR A 134 9.45 -7.40 3.01
N LEU A 135 8.80 -7.82 1.92
CA LEU A 135 9.04 -7.27 0.57
C LEU A 135 8.00 -6.20 0.16
N VAL A 136 6.93 -6.05 0.93
CA VAL A 136 5.79 -5.16 0.65
C VAL A 136 5.61 -4.24 1.85
N THR A 137 6.29 -3.10 1.81
CA THR A 137 6.31 -2.12 2.91
C THR A 137 5.53 -0.86 2.54
N GLN A 138 4.87 -0.21 3.49
CA GLN A 138 4.09 1.00 3.21
C GLN A 138 5.02 2.20 3.03
N ILE A 139 4.56 3.17 2.25
CA ILE A 139 5.18 4.49 2.08
C ILE A 139 4.28 5.54 2.69
N SER A 140 2.99 5.42 2.44
CA SER A 140 1.99 6.37 2.89
C SER A 140 0.68 5.65 3.12
N ARG A 141 -0.07 6.14 4.10
CA ARG A 141 -1.43 5.73 4.42
C ARG A 141 -2.26 6.96 4.72
N SER A 142 -3.50 6.97 4.26
CA SER A 142 -4.45 8.03 4.52
C SER A 142 -5.77 7.41 4.94
N ILE A 143 -6.33 7.92 6.03
CA ILE A 143 -7.61 7.50 6.57
C ILE A 143 -8.44 8.77 6.72
N LYS A 144 -9.57 8.83 6.03
CA LYS A 144 -10.52 9.95 6.12
C LYS A 144 -11.75 9.47 6.87
N ILE A 145 -11.96 9.98 8.09
CA ILE A 145 -13.09 9.65 8.95
C ILE A 145 -13.98 10.90 9.06
N PRO A 146 -15.29 10.80 8.80
CA PRO A 146 -16.21 11.89 9.09
C PRO A 146 -16.40 12.03 10.60
N ILE A 147 -16.13 13.23 11.12
CA ILE A 147 -16.21 13.56 12.55
C ILE A 147 -17.27 14.64 12.77
N LEU A 148 -17.79 14.74 13.99
CA LEU A 148 -18.55 15.88 14.46
C LEU A 148 -17.67 16.68 15.42
N LEU A 149 -17.48 17.97 15.12
CA LEU A 149 -16.79 18.92 15.98
C LEU A 149 -17.84 19.90 16.51
N ASN A 150 -17.93 20.03 17.83
CA ASN A 150 -18.71 21.10 18.45
C ASN A 150 -17.84 22.35 18.53
N ILE A 151 -18.03 23.26 17.58
CA ILE A 151 -17.44 24.59 17.61
C ILE A 151 -18.49 25.50 18.23
N ILE A 152 -18.23 26.01 19.44
CA ILE A 152 -19.01 27.09 20.06
C ILE A 152 -18.39 28.41 19.60
#